data_AF-A0A7K3ZJV2-F1
#
_entry.id   AF-A0A7K3ZJV2-F1
#
_cell.length_a   1.000
_cell.length_b   1.000
_cell.length_c   1.000
_cell.angle_alpha   90.00
_cell.angle_beta   90.00
_cell.angle_gamma   90.00
#
_symmetry.space_group_name_H-M   'P 1'
#
loop_
_entity.id
_entity.type
_entity.pdbx_description
1 polymer ?
#
loop_
_entity_poly.entity_id
_entity_poly.type
_entity_poly.pdbx_seq_one_letter_code
_entity_poly.pdbx_strand_id
1 'polypeptide(L)' 'GHRCLVLSDGGCMYCDVCRYPDPCPHPGEITPSVSGYGIDVESYLRELGVGFRFEEDAVTLYGIVLYDGVR' A
#
# COMPACT_ATOMS: atom_id res chain seq x y z
N GLY A 1 11.60 -14.83 -11.99
CA GLY A 1 10.97 -13.73 -11.25
C GLY A 1 10.12 -14.33 -10.14
N HIS A 2 10.09 -13.69 -8.97
CA HIS A 2 9.23 -14.10 -7.85
C HIS A 2 7.81 -13.62 -8.08
N ARG A 3 6.82 -14.35 -7.58
CA ARG A 3 5.45 -13.85 -7.53
C ARG A 3 5.34 -12.97 -6.29
N CYS A 4 4.88 -11.75 -6.51
CA CYS A 4 4.76 -10.75 -5.46
C CYS A 4 3.33 -10.21 -5.39
N LEU A 5 2.86 -9.95 -4.17
CA LEU A 5 1.72 -9.12 -3.87
C LEU A 5 2.25 -7.82 -3.25
N VAL A 6 1.95 -6.70 -3.90
CA VAL A 6 2.36 -5.36 -3.45
C VAL A 6 1.14 -4.66 -2.88
N LEU A 7 1.24 -4.20 -1.64
CA LEU A 7 0.24 -3.40 -0.94
C LEU A 7 0.82 -2.01 -0.67
N SER A 8 0.00 -0.97 -0.74
CA SER A 8 0.45 0.41 -0.50
C SER A 8 -0.57 1.19 0.32
N ASP A 9 -0.10 2.12 1.13
CA ASP A 9 -0.95 3.15 1.71
C ASP A 9 -0.87 4.43 0.85
N GLY A 10 -2.02 5.05 0.55
CA GLY A 10 -2.13 6.18 -0.38
C GLY A 10 -2.81 5.87 -1.72
N GLY A 11 -3.00 6.92 -2.53
CA GLY A 11 -3.61 6.80 -3.86
C GLY A 11 -2.65 6.21 -4.89
N CYS A 12 -3.18 5.49 -5.90
CA CYS A 12 -2.35 4.93 -6.98
C CYS A 12 -1.73 6.00 -7.91
N MET A 13 -2.31 7.21 -7.95
CA MET A 13 -1.86 8.36 -8.75
C MET A 13 -1.73 8.14 -10.27
N TYR A 14 -2.30 7.06 -10.82
CA TYR A 14 -2.24 6.79 -12.26
C TYR A 14 -3.15 7.67 -13.12
N CYS A 15 -4.22 8.19 -12.52
CA CYS A 15 -5.19 9.05 -13.19
C CYS A 15 -5.11 10.48 -12.64
N ASP A 16 -5.34 11.47 -13.48
CA ASP A 16 -5.49 12.87 -13.04
C ASP A 16 -6.69 13.03 -12.08
N VAL A 17 -7.80 12.36 -12.38
CA VAL A 17 -8.99 12.22 -11.52
C VAL A 17 -9.38 10.75 -11.48
N CYS A 18 -9.56 10.21 -10.27
CA CYS A 18 -9.98 8.82 -10.11
C CYS A 18 -11.35 8.59 -10.76
N ARG A 19 -11.46 7.54 -11.59
CA ARG A 19 -12.70 7.21 -12.31
C ARG A 19 -13.75 6.53 -11.43
N TYR A 20 -13.40 6.13 -10.21
CA TYR A 20 -14.35 5.53 -9.26
C TYR A 20 -15.59 6.44 -9.10
N PRO A 21 -16.83 5.89 -9.16
CA PRO A 21 -17.18 4.47 -9.07
C PRO A 21 -17.15 3.67 -10.40
N ASP A 22 -16.82 4.27 -11.53
CA ASP A 22 -16.68 3.53 -12.79
C ASP A 22 -15.48 2.57 -12.75
N PRO A 23 -15.46 1.52 -13.60
CA PRO A 23 -14.35 0.58 -13.68
C PRO A 23 -13.00 1.27 -13.88
N CYS A 24 -12.01 0.87 -13.07
CA CYS A 24 -10.64 1.37 -13.15
C CYS A 24 -10.02 1.03 -14.51
N PRO A 25 -9.33 1.98 -15.19
CA PRO A 25 -8.59 1.70 -16.42
C PRO A 25 -7.27 0.95 -16.21
N HIS A 26 -6.78 0.84 -14.97
CA HIS A 26 -5.49 0.23 -14.60
C HIS A 26 -5.62 -0.95 -13.61
N PRO A 27 -6.59 -1.88 -13.77
CA PRO A 27 -6.95 -2.84 -12.72
C PRO A 27 -5.83 -3.84 -12.38
N GLY A 28 -4.89 -4.08 -13.30
CA GLY A 28 -3.73 -4.94 -13.08
C GLY A 28 -2.49 -4.23 -12.53
N GLU A 29 -2.50 -2.89 -12.50
CA GLU A 29 -1.38 -2.06 -12.05
C GLU A 29 -1.64 -1.44 -10.67
N ILE A 30 -2.91 -1.34 -10.26
CA ILE A 30 -3.25 -0.82 -8.93
C ILE A 30 -2.64 -1.67 -7.83
N THR A 31 -2.02 -1.00 -6.87
CA THR A 31 -1.58 -1.61 -5.60
C THR A 31 -2.69 -1.41 -4.57
N PRO A 32 -3.37 -2.47 -4.13
CA PRO A 32 -4.46 -2.34 -3.17
C PRO A 32 -3.95 -1.84 -1.82
N SER A 33 -4.88 -1.25 -1.06
CA SER A 33 -4.58 -0.70 0.26
C SER A 33 -4.12 -1.78 1.25
N VAL A 34 -3.10 -1.46 2.05
CA VAL A 34 -2.67 -2.28 3.20
C VAL A 34 -3.85 -2.52 4.16
N SER A 35 -4.57 -1.46 4.53
CA SER A 35 -5.73 -1.56 5.42
C SER A 35 -6.94 -2.24 4.75
N GLY A 36 -7.06 -2.15 3.42
CA GLY A 36 -8.04 -2.90 2.64
C GLY A 36 -7.86 -4.43 2.72
N TYR A 37 -6.65 -4.90 3.03
CA TYR A 37 -6.34 -6.30 3.32
C TYR A 37 -6.48 -6.68 4.81
N GLY A 38 -6.95 -5.74 5.65
CA GLY A 38 -7.13 -5.95 7.09
C GLY A 38 -5.83 -5.87 7.90
N ILE A 39 -4.75 -5.36 7.33
CA ILE A 39 -3.48 -5.17 8.04
C ILE A 39 -3.51 -3.79 8.71
N ASP A 40 -3.41 -3.79 10.04
CA ASP A 40 -3.11 -2.58 10.80
C ASP A 40 -1.62 -2.26 10.67
N VAL A 41 -1.32 -1.31 9.78
CA VAL A 41 0.07 -0.94 9.45
C VAL A 41 0.80 -0.31 10.64
N GLU A 42 0.11 0.46 11.48
CA GLU A 42 0.72 1.10 12.64
C GLU A 42 1.14 0.05 13.66
N SER A 43 0.24 -0.89 13.96
CA SER A 43 0.54 -1.99 14.88
C SER A 43 1.67 -2.88 14.36
N TYR A 44 1.67 -3.20 13.06
CA TYR A 44 2.75 -3.97 12.43
C TYR A 44 4.11 -3.26 12.52
N LEU A 45 4.18 -1.97 12.21
CA LEU A 45 5.42 -1.20 12.28
C LEU A 45 5.94 -1.08 13.72
N ARG A 46 5.03 -0.89 14.68
CA ARG A 46 5.37 -0.81 16.10
C ARG A 46 6.01 -2.10 16.61
N GLU A 47 5.53 -3.27 16.19
CA GLU A 47 6.15 -4.57 16.52
C GLU A 47 7.57 -4.71 15.96
N LEU A 48 7.86 -4.05 14.84
CA LEU A 48 9.20 -4.00 14.25
C LEU A 48 10.09 -2.90 14.85
N GLY A 49 9.60 -2.13 15.83
CA GLY A 49 10.33 -0.98 16.38
C GLY A 49 10.42 0.20 15.42
N VAL A 50 9.59 0.24 14.37
CA VAL A 50 9.49 1.34 13.42
C VAL A 50 8.41 2.31 13.90
N GLY A 51 8.77 3.58 14.06
CA GLY A 51 7.81 4.62 14.45
C GLY A 51 6.88 4.98 13.30
N PHE A 52 5.57 4.90 13.52
CA PHE A 52 4.56 5.47 12.64
C PHE A 52 4.50 6.99 12.85
N ARG A 53 4.59 7.79 11.79
CA ARG A 53 4.82 9.24 11.87
C ARG A 53 3.86 10.02 10.99
N PHE A 54 3.25 11.04 11.59
CA PHE A 54 2.60 12.14 10.89
C PHE A 54 3.33 13.42 11.30
N GLU A 55 3.82 14.16 10.31
CA GLU A 55 4.49 15.44 10.51
C GLU A 55 3.49 16.58 10.23
N GLU A 56 3.82 17.82 10.61
CA GLU A 56 2.91 18.97 10.47
C GLU A 56 2.52 19.25 9.01
N ASP A 57 3.43 19.01 8.07
CA ASP A 57 3.29 19.29 6.64
C ASP A 57 3.52 18.06 5.74
N ALA A 58 3.73 16.88 6.31
CA ALA A 58 4.05 15.67 5.55
C ALA A 58 3.47 14.40 6.20
N VAL A 59 3.20 13.41 5.34
CA VAL A 59 2.84 12.05 5.76
C VAL A 59 3.84 11.06 5.19
N THR A 60 4.26 10.10 6.01
CA THR A 60 5.02 8.94 5.53
C THR A 60 4.03 7.82 5.21
N LEU A 61 3.98 7.44 3.92
CA LEU A 61 3.18 6.33 3.46
C LEU A 61 4.01 5.05 3.42
N TYR A 62 3.39 3.92 3.72
CA TYR A 62 4.07 2.63 3.82
C TYR A 62 3.53 1.66 2.78
N GLY A 63 4.42 0.85 2.22
CA GLY A 63 4.08 -0.25 1.34
C GLY A 63 4.64 -1.57 1.86
N ILE A 64 3.94 -2.67 1.57
CA ILE A 64 4.35 -4.03 1.94
C ILE A 64 4.49 -4.84 0.64
N VAL A 65 5.66 -5.44 0.45
CA VAL A 65 5.90 -6.39 -0.65
C VAL A 65 5.96 -7.79 -0.06
N LEU A 66 4.92 -8.57 -0.31
CA LEU A 66 4.85 -9.98 0.03
C LEU A 66 5.32 -10.77 -1.18
N TYR A 67 6.30 -11.66 -1.01
CA TYR A 67 6.83 -12.45 -2.13
C TYR A 67 7.03 -13.90 -1.72
N ASP A 68 6.93 -14.82 -2.69
CA ASP A 68 7.31 -16.21 -2.49
C ASP A 68 8.83 -16.33 -2.44
N GLY A 69 9.40 -16.08 -1.25
CA GLY A 69 10.81 -16.27 -0.98
C GLY A 69 11.25 -17.70 -1.32
N VAL A 70 12.44 -17.82 -1.94
CA VAL A 70 13.12 -19.11 -2.15
C VAL A 70 13.26 -19.80 -0.79
N ARG A 71 12.71 -21.01 -0.67
CA ARG A 71 13.10 -21.95 0.39
C ARG A 71 14.40 -22.63 0.00
#